data_AF-A0A7Z2ZKE7-F1
#
_entry.id   AF-A0A7Z2ZKE7-F1
#
_cell.length_a   1.000
_cell.length_b   1.000
_cell.length_c   1.000
_cell.angle_alpha   90.00
_cell.angle_beta   90.00
_cell.angle_gamma   90.00
#
_symmetry.space_group_name_H-M   'P 1'
#
loop_
_entity.id
_entity.type
_entity.pdbx_description
1 polymer ?
#
loop_
_entity_poly.entity_id
_entity_poly.type
_entity_poly.pdbx_seq_one_letter_code
_entity_poly.pdbx_strand_id
1 'polypeptide(L)'
;MDITPERISIGHGVSLSAPYTLKVINDENELPAILLGDGCRIQPGLTIVAKHQVTLERNVLIDPHVHISDHVDMDVKLPTGAPFPNLGDSSTEGEVHICEGAWIGAHAIVQGAVRIGRGSVVKPNSVVVRDVPDYCVVAGIPAEIVQLYETSSVSWVPVTGDDHASELLATRRRHPLLSICLPTFNRAPHLEHCLQSIYDQIGDHELIEVIVSDNASTDATAEIATRYASRYSNMKYVRNEENIGGDPNIFRVMNLAQGTFVKLQGDDDFYVEGTLNALLHVLHSHSDCGIVQVFVRNGDGRIWTGTGMSAYLDATSIYATFISSIVLRREDLVKIKEPALFLRSSFNQLYLQYAILEENPKFCVMNSSMFTYGGGSSEGYNFGEIIFHSYQSILQHFIGRGLTMDDFLKEKKRTLFEYALPWFDHIIRTKMEGNTDRFEDIYIDHYKDEPYYEEGLSIIASILKST
;
A
#
# COMPACT_ATOMS: atom_id res chain seq x y z
N MET A 1 -10.21 39.20 -23.01
CA MET A 1 -11.01 38.07 -22.49
C MET A 1 -10.16 36.90 -22.89
N ASP A 2 -9.18 36.56 -22.05
CA ASP A 2 -8.04 35.74 -22.46
C ASP A 2 -8.10 34.42 -21.69
N ILE A 3 -9.29 33.83 -21.68
CA ILE A 3 -9.46 32.43 -21.28
C ILE A 3 -9.33 31.68 -22.59
N THR A 4 -8.27 30.89 -22.74
CA THR A 4 -8.12 29.88 -23.79
C THR A 4 -8.59 28.55 -23.21
N PRO A 5 -9.90 28.24 -23.24
CA PRO A 5 -10.44 27.10 -22.52
C PRO A 5 -9.88 25.79 -23.05
N GLU A 6 -9.43 25.76 -24.32
CA GLU A 6 -8.77 24.61 -24.94
C GLU A 6 -7.46 24.23 -24.24
N ARG A 7 -6.86 25.16 -23.47
CA ARG A 7 -5.59 24.97 -22.76
C ARG A 7 -5.77 24.61 -21.29
N ILE A 8 -7.00 24.36 -20.83
CA ILE A 8 -7.31 24.04 -19.43
C ILE A 8 -8.01 22.68 -19.37
N SER A 9 -7.43 21.76 -18.61
CA SER A 9 -8.02 20.45 -18.32
C SER A 9 -8.53 20.40 -16.89
N ILE A 10 -9.78 19.98 -16.71
CA ILE A 10 -10.44 19.86 -15.40
C ILE A 10 -10.92 18.42 -15.22
N GLY A 11 -10.40 17.77 -14.19
CA GLY A 11 -10.74 16.41 -13.82
C GLY A 11 -12.14 16.25 -13.23
N HIS A 12 -12.50 14.99 -12.97
CA HIS A 12 -13.76 14.63 -12.36
C HIS A 12 -13.84 15.08 -10.90
N GLY A 13 -14.99 15.60 -10.47
CA GLY A 13 -15.22 15.95 -9.06
C GLY A 13 -14.44 17.17 -8.56
N VAL A 14 -13.84 17.97 -9.44
CA VAL A 14 -13.19 19.24 -9.07
C VAL A 14 -14.25 20.25 -8.62
N SER A 15 -14.05 20.86 -7.45
CA SER A 15 -14.88 21.97 -6.97
C SER A 15 -14.09 23.27 -7.03
N LEU A 16 -14.52 24.23 -7.86
CA LEU A 16 -13.88 25.53 -8.05
C LEU A 16 -14.82 26.67 -7.67
N SER A 17 -14.49 27.41 -6.61
CA SER A 17 -15.34 28.49 -6.08
C SER A 17 -14.91 29.87 -6.58
N ALA A 18 -15.86 30.66 -7.10
CA ALA A 18 -15.60 32.02 -7.57
C ALA A 18 -15.38 33.03 -6.41
N PRO A 19 -14.59 34.10 -6.62
CA PRO A 19 -13.85 34.44 -7.85
C PRO A 19 -12.59 33.59 -8.04
N TYR A 20 -12.17 33.36 -9.28
CA TYR A 20 -10.88 32.74 -9.61
C TYR A 20 -10.34 33.31 -10.92
N THR A 21 -9.03 33.21 -11.13
CA THR A 21 -8.34 33.60 -12.37
C THR A 21 -7.50 32.44 -12.86
N LEU A 22 -7.73 31.99 -14.09
CA LEU A 22 -6.90 31.02 -14.80
C LEU A 22 -6.41 31.71 -16.07
N LYS A 23 -5.10 31.94 -16.18
CA LYS A 23 -4.48 32.67 -17.31
C LYS A 23 -3.36 31.83 -17.92
N VAL A 24 -3.38 31.69 -19.24
CA VAL A 24 -2.30 31.07 -20.02
C VAL A 24 -1.59 32.18 -20.80
N ILE A 25 -0.26 32.25 -20.73
CA ILE A 25 0.54 33.31 -21.37
C ILE A 25 0.96 32.92 -22.79
N ASN A 26 1.48 31.70 -22.98
CA ASN A 26 2.00 31.26 -24.28
C ASN A 26 1.04 30.28 -24.97
N ASP A 27 0.62 30.61 -26.21
CA ASP A 27 -0.44 29.89 -26.92
C ASP A 27 0.04 28.94 -28.04
N GLU A 28 1.34 28.65 -28.10
CA GLU A 28 1.94 27.90 -29.22
C GLU A 28 1.83 26.37 -29.12
N ASN A 29 1.26 25.82 -28.04
CA ASN A 29 1.25 24.37 -27.76
C ASN A 29 -0.17 23.79 -27.71
N GLU A 30 -0.38 22.60 -28.27
CA GLU A 30 -1.70 21.90 -28.26
C GLU A 30 -2.04 21.24 -26.92
N LEU A 31 -1.06 21.08 -26.02
CA LEU A 31 -1.28 20.46 -24.71
C LEU A 31 -1.85 21.46 -23.69
N PRO A 32 -2.67 21.01 -22.73
CA PRO A 32 -3.15 21.86 -21.65
C PRO A 32 -1.99 22.48 -20.84
N ALA A 33 -2.05 23.79 -20.59
CA ALA A 33 -1.13 24.50 -19.73
C ALA A 33 -1.59 24.51 -18.27
N ILE A 34 -2.88 24.33 -18.00
CA ILE A 34 -3.40 24.23 -16.64
C ILE A 34 -4.13 22.91 -16.51
N LEU A 35 -3.67 22.05 -15.60
CA LEU A 35 -4.27 20.75 -15.33
C LEU A 35 -4.76 20.72 -13.88
N LEU A 36 -6.06 20.54 -13.69
CA LEU A 36 -6.67 20.34 -12.38
C LEU A 36 -7.11 18.87 -12.28
N GLY A 37 -6.40 18.07 -11.49
CA GLY A 37 -6.68 16.64 -11.31
C GLY A 37 -7.98 16.36 -10.57
N ASP A 38 -8.41 15.11 -10.61
CA ASP A 38 -9.68 14.68 -10.01
C ASP A 38 -9.79 15.00 -8.51
N GLY A 39 -10.97 15.40 -8.06
CA GLY A 39 -11.25 15.64 -6.65
C GLY A 39 -10.58 16.88 -6.04
N CYS A 40 -9.89 17.71 -6.83
CA CYS A 40 -9.33 18.98 -6.33
C CYS A 40 -10.43 19.86 -5.71
N ARG A 41 -10.14 20.44 -4.54
CA ARG A 41 -11.06 21.38 -3.87
C ARG A 41 -10.41 22.75 -3.76
N ILE A 42 -10.99 23.71 -4.46
CA ILE A 42 -10.42 25.03 -4.64
C ILE A 42 -11.39 26.09 -4.10
N GLN A 43 -10.92 26.80 -3.08
CA GLN A 43 -11.64 27.90 -2.42
C GLN A 43 -11.54 29.22 -3.21
N PRO A 44 -12.39 30.21 -2.89
CA PRO A 44 -12.42 31.49 -3.60
C PRO A 44 -11.09 32.25 -3.58
N GLY A 45 -10.78 32.90 -4.69
CA GLY A 45 -9.64 33.82 -4.85
C GLY A 45 -8.40 33.20 -5.49
N LEU A 46 -8.46 31.94 -5.96
CA LEU A 46 -7.34 31.31 -6.68
C LEU A 46 -6.92 32.15 -7.90
N THR A 47 -5.62 32.36 -8.06
CA THR A 47 -5.01 32.87 -9.30
C THR A 47 -3.96 31.89 -9.79
N ILE A 48 -4.15 31.31 -10.97
CA ILE A 48 -3.15 30.53 -11.69
C ILE A 48 -2.73 31.30 -12.94
N VAL A 49 -1.43 31.46 -13.12
CA VAL A 49 -0.83 31.98 -14.35
C VAL A 49 0.19 30.95 -14.87
N ALA A 50 -0.07 30.40 -16.05
CA ALA A 50 0.79 29.39 -16.67
C ALA A 50 1.44 29.96 -17.94
N LYS A 51 2.77 30.05 -17.96
CA LYS A 51 3.59 30.30 -19.15
C LYS A 51 3.90 29.00 -19.89
N HIS A 52 4.21 27.93 -19.15
CA HIS A 52 4.49 26.59 -19.66
C HIS A 52 3.39 25.61 -19.21
N GLN A 53 3.42 25.19 -17.94
CA GLN A 53 2.45 24.27 -17.37
C GLN A 53 2.36 24.42 -15.84
N VAL A 54 1.12 24.39 -15.35
CA VAL A 54 0.76 24.27 -13.94
C VAL A 54 -0.14 23.06 -13.76
N THR A 55 0.35 22.08 -13.00
CA THR A 55 -0.34 20.83 -12.73
C THR A 55 -0.70 20.71 -11.25
N LEU A 56 -1.99 20.56 -10.96
CA LEU A 56 -2.49 20.07 -9.68
C LEU A 56 -2.90 18.61 -9.88
N GLU A 57 -2.29 17.68 -9.16
CA GLU A 57 -2.69 16.27 -9.18
C GLU A 57 -4.01 16.04 -8.42
N ARG A 58 -4.42 14.78 -8.28
CA ARG A 58 -5.67 14.41 -7.61
C ARG A 58 -5.73 14.92 -6.17
N ASN A 59 -6.92 15.26 -5.71
CA ASN A 59 -7.23 15.60 -4.32
C ASN A 59 -6.39 16.75 -3.74
N VAL A 60 -5.84 17.64 -4.57
CA VAL A 60 -5.15 18.84 -4.10
C VAL A 60 -6.16 19.80 -3.46
N LEU A 61 -5.81 20.34 -2.30
CA LEU A 61 -6.62 21.30 -1.56
C LEU A 61 -6.01 22.69 -1.68
N ILE A 62 -6.79 23.66 -2.13
CA ILE A 62 -6.38 25.05 -2.28
C ILE A 62 -7.29 25.94 -1.45
N ASP A 63 -6.71 26.58 -0.44
CA ASP A 63 -7.40 27.56 0.42
C ASP A 63 -7.58 28.92 -0.28
N PRO A 64 -8.33 29.86 0.34
CA PRO A 64 -8.63 31.14 -0.31
C PRO A 64 -7.40 31.95 -0.70
N HIS A 65 -7.51 32.69 -1.81
CA HIS A 65 -6.55 33.70 -2.25
C HIS A 65 -5.11 33.20 -2.52
N VAL A 66 -4.96 31.94 -2.92
CA VAL A 66 -3.67 31.37 -3.33
C VAL A 66 -3.27 31.87 -4.73
N HIS A 67 -1.99 32.19 -4.91
CA HIS A 67 -1.39 32.56 -6.19
C HIS A 67 -0.38 31.51 -6.65
N ILE A 68 -0.52 31.00 -7.88
CA ILE A 68 0.37 30.00 -8.46
C ILE A 68 0.84 30.49 -9.83
N SER A 69 2.15 30.50 -10.05
CA SER A 69 2.76 30.99 -11.28
C SER A 69 4.03 30.21 -11.61
N ASP A 70 4.14 29.64 -12.80
CA ASP A 70 5.35 28.92 -13.25
C ASP A 70 6.46 29.84 -13.76
N HIS A 71 6.18 31.14 -13.88
CA HIS A 71 7.14 32.16 -14.24
C HIS A 71 7.29 33.22 -13.14
N VAL A 72 8.47 33.84 -13.09
CA VAL A 72 8.77 34.97 -12.22
C VAL A 72 8.76 36.25 -13.07
N ASP A 73 7.76 37.11 -12.88
CA ASP A 73 7.66 38.41 -13.57
C ASP A 73 8.52 39.52 -12.93
N MET A 74 9.26 39.19 -11.86
CA MET A 74 10.09 40.12 -11.11
C MET A 74 11.58 39.89 -11.42
N ASP A 75 12.02 40.25 -12.63
CA ASP A 75 13.45 40.31 -12.97
C ASP A 75 13.90 41.76 -13.12
N VAL A 76 14.91 42.17 -12.34
CA VAL A 76 15.54 43.50 -12.43
C VAL A 76 16.82 43.38 -13.25
N LYS A 77 16.70 43.08 -14.53
CA LYS A 77 17.81 43.31 -15.49
C LYS A 77 17.74 44.74 -15.99
N LEU A 78 18.41 45.65 -15.28
CA LEU A 78 18.57 47.05 -15.69
C LEU A 78 20.00 47.30 -16.21
N PRO A 79 20.23 47.37 -17.54
CA PRO A 79 21.44 48.00 -18.07
C PRO A 79 21.30 49.52 -18.24
N THR A 80 20.09 50.11 -18.07
CA THR A 80 19.80 51.45 -18.62
C THR A 80 19.09 52.43 -17.67
N GLY A 81 18.77 52.06 -16.43
CA GLY A 81 18.25 53.00 -15.42
C GLY A 81 16.83 53.54 -15.69
N ALA A 82 16.09 52.98 -16.65
CA ALA A 82 14.67 53.29 -16.89
C ALA A 82 13.81 52.05 -16.62
N PRO A 83 12.71 52.14 -15.84
CA PRO A 83 11.80 51.03 -15.63
C PRO A 83 10.99 50.79 -16.91
N PHE A 84 11.45 49.87 -17.75
CA PHE A 84 10.61 49.29 -18.80
C PHE A 84 9.92 48.05 -18.22
N PRO A 85 8.60 47.90 -18.35
CA PRO A 85 7.95 46.64 -18.04
C PRO A 85 8.48 45.61 -19.03
N ASN A 86 9.26 44.65 -18.53
CA ASN A 86 9.68 43.50 -19.31
C ASN A 86 8.41 42.67 -19.56
N LEU A 87 7.82 42.82 -20.75
CA LEU A 87 6.63 42.09 -21.21
C LEU A 87 7.03 40.65 -21.59
N GLY A 88 7.31 39.81 -20.60
CA GLY A 88 7.30 38.34 -20.77
C GLY A 88 8.62 37.63 -21.00
N ASP A 89 9.77 38.33 -21.02
CA ASP A 89 11.08 37.74 -21.33
C ASP A 89 11.87 37.30 -20.07
N SER A 90 11.18 36.78 -19.05
CA SER A 90 11.85 36.06 -17.96
C SER A 90 12.28 34.67 -18.45
N SER A 91 13.58 34.39 -18.33
CA SER A 91 14.25 33.16 -18.77
C SER A 91 14.01 31.97 -17.85
N THR A 92 12.94 31.98 -17.04
CA THR A 92 12.59 30.85 -16.18
C THR A 92 11.88 29.81 -17.03
N GLU A 93 12.66 28.88 -17.58
CA GLU A 93 12.14 27.61 -18.09
C GLU A 93 11.76 26.73 -16.89
N GLY A 94 10.51 26.26 -16.85
CA GLY A 94 10.03 25.41 -15.77
C GLY A 94 8.52 25.41 -15.61
N GLU A 95 8.05 24.44 -14.82
CA GLU A 95 6.64 24.14 -14.59
C GLU A 95 6.37 24.11 -13.09
N VAL A 96 5.11 24.32 -12.69
CA VAL A 96 4.67 24.08 -11.31
C VAL A 96 3.94 22.75 -11.25
N HIS A 97 4.37 21.89 -10.32
CA HIS A 97 3.75 20.59 -10.11
C HIS A 97 3.38 20.39 -8.64
N ILE A 98 2.09 20.46 -8.33
CA ILE A 98 1.55 20.23 -6.99
C ILE A 98 0.97 18.81 -6.95
N CYS A 99 1.56 17.96 -6.13
CA CYS A 99 1.30 16.52 -6.12
C CYS A 99 0.07 16.13 -5.32
N GLU A 100 -0.36 14.89 -5.50
CA GLU A 100 -1.61 14.37 -4.96
C GLU A 100 -1.72 14.58 -3.45
N GLY A 101 -2.88 15.07 -3.03
CA GLY A 101 -3.19 15.33 -1.62
C GLY A 101 -2.42 16.48 -0.96
N ALA A 102 -1.64 17.27 -1.71
CA ALA A 102 -1.01 18.46 -1.16
C ALA A 102 -2.06 19.53 -0.78
N TRP A 103 -1.77 20.29 0.27
CA TRP A 103 -2.64 21.36 0.76
C TRP A 103 -1.90 22.70 0.77
N ILE A 104 -2.43 23.66 0.00
CA ILE A 104 -1.90 25.01 -0.08
C ILE A 104 -2.77 25.96 0.75
N GLY A 105 -2.22 26.46 1.85
CA GLY A 105 -2.92 27.32 2.81
C GLY A 105 -3.21 28.73 2.28
N ALA A 106 -4.16 29.41 2.93
CA ALA A 106 -4.67 30.69 2.46
C ALA A 106 -3.58 31.75 2.23
N HIS A 107 -3.72 32.55 1.17
CA HIS A 107 -2.78 33.61 0.79
C HIS A 107 -1.34 33.14 0.49
N ALA A 108 -1.11 31.84 0.31
CA ALA A 108 0.20 31.35 -0.11
C ALA A 108 0.50 31.71 -1.58
N ILE A 109 1.79 31.88 -1.87
CA ILE A 109 2.31 32.16 -3.21
C ILE A 109 3.22 31.00 -3.61
N VAL A 110 2.98 30.39 -4.75
CA VAL A 110 3.86 29.38 -5.37
C VAL A 110 4.38 29.98 -6.67
N GLN A 111 5.70 30.13 -6.79
CA GLN A 111 6.28 30.87 -7.90
C GLN A 111 7.56 30.25 -8.47
N GLY A 112 7.64 30.17 -9.80
CA GLY A 112 8.79 29.64 -10.55
C GLY A 112 8.66 28.15 -10.86
N ALA A 113 9.79 27.50 -11.10
CA ALA A 113 9.86 26.05 -11.32
C ALA A 113 9.85 25.34 -9.96
N VAL A 114 8.68 24.87 -9.52
CA VAL A 114 8.50 24.32 -8.17
C VAL A 114 7.64 23.06 -8.20
N ARG A 115 8.14 22.00 -7.57
CA ARG A 115 7.41 20.80 -7.21
C ARG A 115 7.00 20.85 -5.73
N ILE A 116 5.71 20.73 -5.43
CA ILE A 116 5.20 20.53 -4.06
C ILE A 116 4.81 19.07 -3.91
N GLY A 117 5.53 18.36 -3.05
CA GLY A 117 5.42 16.92 -2.87
C GLY A 117 4.07 16.43 -2.33
N ARG A 118 3.87 15.12 -2.47
CA ARG A 118 2.64 14.40 -2.11
C ARG A 118 2.33 14.56 -0.62
N GLY A 119 1.07 14.86 -0.30
CA GLY A 119 0.63 15.03 1.08
C GLY A 119 1.32 16.16 1.86
N SER A 120 2.05 17.06 1.16
CA SER A 120 2.73 18.19 1.80
C SER A 120 1.78 19.35 2.04
N VAL A 121 2.07 20.15 3.07
CA VAL A 121 1.24 21.26 3.51
C VAL A 121 2.04 22.55 3.47
N VAL A 122 1.53 23.55 2.75
CA VAL A 122 2.04 24.91 2.77
C VAL A 122 1.19 25.72 3.76
N LYS A 123 1.80 26.22 4.84
CA LYS A 123 1.06 27.03 5.82
C LYS A 123 0.60 28.37 5.21
N PRO A 124 -0.50 28.96 5.69
CA PRO A 124 -1.00 30.25 5.19
C PRO A 124 0.06 31.35 5.16
N ASN A 125 -0.05 32.26 4.20
CA ASN A 125 0.86 33.40 3.96
C ASN A 125 2.32 33.03 3.64
N SER A 126 2.59 31.80 3.20
CA SER A 126 3.95 31.36 2.84
C SER A 126 4.26 31.60 1.36
N VAL A 127 5.55 31.76 1.03
CA VAL A 127 6.02 31.95 -0.34
C VAL A 127 6.96 30.81 -0.73
N VAL A 128 6.48 29.91 -1.59
CA VAL A 128 7.20 28.73 -2.06
C VAL A 128 7.90 29.05 -3.38
N VAL A 129 9.23 29.03 -3.35
CA VAL A 129 10.11 29.34 -4.50
C VAL A 129 11.13 28.23 -4.78
N ARG A 130 11.01 27.11 -4.05
CA ARG A 130 11.86 25.92 -4.18
C ARG A 130 11.01 24.68 -3.94
N ASP A 131 11.50 23.55 -4.43
CA ASP A 131 10.83 22.27 -4.26
C ASP A 131 10.59 21.91 -2.79
N VAL A 132 9.42 21.34 -2.53
CA VAL A 132 9.01 20.80 -1.24
C VAL A 132 8.95 19.28 -1.40
N PRO A 133 9.75 18.50 -0.64
CA PRO A 133 9.67 17.04 -0.69
C PRO A 133 8.30 16.52 -0.24
N ASP A 134 8.02 15.24 -0.50
CA ASP A 134 6.78 14.59 -0.07
C ASP A 134 6.64 14.61 1.47
N TYR A 135 5.40 14.65 1.97
CA TYR A 135 5.06 14.62 3.40
C TYR A 135 5.86 15.62 4.25
N CYS A 136 5.93 16.87 3.79
CA CYS A 136 6.55 17.99 4.49
C CYS A 136 5.52 19.06 4.82
N VAL A 137 5.72 19.77 5.92
CA VAL A 137 5.01 21.02 6.19
C VAL A 137 5.99 22.16 6.05
N VAL A 138 5.67 23.15 5.21
CA VAL A 138 6.50 24.34 4.99
C VAL A 138 5.81 25.62 5.45
N ALA A 139 6.59 26.59 5.90
CA ALA A 139 6.10 27.90 6.31
C ALA A 139 7.14 29.01 6.12
N GLY A 140 6.69 30.24 5.88
CA GLY A 140 7.56 31.43 5.84
C GLY A 140 7.78 32.01 4.45
N ILE A 141 8.66 33.01 4.38
CA ILE A 141 9.00 33.78 3.17
C ILE A 141 10.53 33.97 3.13
N PRO A 142 11.28 33.15 2.36
CA PRO A 142 10.81 31.98 1.61
C PRO A 142 10.34 30.84 2.55
N ALA A 143 9.54 29.93 2.01
CA ALA A 143 8.99 28.81 2.77
C ALA A 143 10.09 27.81 3.15
N GLU A 144 10.16 27.51 4.45
CA GLU A 144 11.09 26.58 5.08
C GLU A 144 10.38 25.36 5.63
N ILE A 145 11.01 24.18 5.58
CA ILE A 145 10.46 22.96 6.18
C ILE A 145 10.41 23.15 7.70
N VAL A 146 9.20 23.15 8.24
CA VAL A 146 8.95 23.30 9.69
C VAL A 146 8.55 21.98 10.34
N GLN A 147 7.99 21.03 9.58
CA GLN A 147 7.66 19.69 10.07
C GLN A 147 7.87 18.65 8.97
N LEU A 148 8.21 17.43 9.37
CA LEU A 148 8.36 16.27 8.50
C LEU A 148 7.59 15.09 9.07
N TYR A 149 7.07 14.25 8.19
CA TYR A 149 6.47 12.99 8.59
C TYR A 149 7.55 11.93 8.81
N GLU A 150 7.69 11.47 10.05
CA GLU A 150 8.62 10.41 10.45
C GLU A 150 7.90 9.06 10.49
N THR A 151 8.43 8.09 9.76
CA THR A 151 7.83 6.76 9.56
C THR A 151 8.00 5.82 10.74
N SER A 152 9.09 5.95 11.51
CA SER A 152 9.37 5.11 12.68
C SER A 152 8.40 5.39 13.83
N SER A 153 8.13 6.68 14.10
CA SER A 153 7.15 7.12 15.10
C SER A 153 5.74 7.27 14.53
N VAL A 154 5.57 7.16 13.21
CA VAL A 154 4.31 7.34 12.48
C VAL A 154 3.66 8.69 12.84
N SER A 155 4.47 9.75 12.88
CA SER A 155 4.06 11.06 13.42
C SER A 155 4.73 12.24 12.71
N TRP A 156 4.16 13.43 12.87
CA TRP A 156 4.76 14.67 12.38
C TRP A 156 5.72 15.25 13.41
N VAL A 157 7.00 15.35 13.06
CA VAL A 157 8.06 15.87 13.93
C VAL A 157 8.46 17.29 13.50
N PRO A 158 8.75 18.20 14.46
CA PRO A 158 9.24 19.54 14.15
C PRO A 158 10.68 19.49 13.62
N VAL A 159 10.98 20.41 12.69
CA VAL A 159 12.30 20.55 12.06
C VAL A 159 12.96 21.83 12.53
N THR A 160 14.26 21.75 12.84
CA THR A 160 15.05 22.84 13.47
C THR A 160 16.10 23.43 12.53
N GLY A 161 16.06 23.08 11.24
CA GLY A 161 16.98 23.55 10.19
C GLY A 161 17.15 22.51 9.07
N ASP A 162 17.86 22.90 8.01
CA ASP A 162 18.03 22.09 6.79
C ASP A 162 18.80 20.78 7.02
N ASP A 163 19.80 20.78 7.91
CA ASP A 163 20.57 19.58 8.23
C ASP A 163 19.68 18.51 8.90
N HIS A 164 18.85 18.93 9.85
CA HIS A 164 17.88 18.05 10.52
C HIS A 164 16.82 17.56 9.53
N ALA A 165 16.35 18.41 8.61
CA ALA A 165 15.43 18.00 7.55
C ALA A 165 16.04 16.91 6.66
N SER A 166 17.29 17.11 6.24
CA SER A 166 18.04 16.18 5.38
C SER A 166 18.24 14.82 6.05
N GLU A 167 18.56 14.80 7.35
CA GLU A 167 18.70 13.57 8.13
C GLU A 167 17.37 12.79 8.24
N LEU A 168 16.27 13.48 8.51
CA LEU A 168 14.94 12.88 8.59
C LEU A 168 14.50 12.29 7.24
N LEU A 169 14.71 13.03 6.14
CA LEU A 169 14.43 12.54 4.79
C LEU A 169 15.27 11.31 4.43
N ALA A 170 16.56 11.32 4.76
CA ALA A 170 17.45 10.16 4.56
C ALA A 170 17.02 8.95 5.41
N THR A 171 16.52 9.19 6.63
CA THR A 171 16.01 8.13 7.50
C THR A 171 14.72 7.54 6.96
N ARG A 172 13.79 8.37 6.47
CA ARG A 172 12.55 7.94 5.81
C ARG A 172 12.81 7.03 4.61
N ARG A 173 13.82 7.33 3.79
CA ARG A 173 14.23 6.48 2.66
C ARG A 173 14.80 5.13 3.08
N ARG A 174 15.45 5.06 4.26
CA ARG A 174 16.00 3.81 4.81
C ARG A 174 14.96 2.99 5.55
N HIS A 175 13.95 3.65 6.10
CA HIS A 175 12.87 3.06 6.88
C HIS A 175 11.53 3.58 6.36
N PRO A 176 11.02 3.04 5.24
CA PRO A 176 9.72 3.47 4.70
C PRO A 176 8.58 3.14 5.67
N LEU A 177 7.35 3.60 5.39
CA LEU A 177 6.20 3.23 6.21
C LEU A 177 5.80 1.76 5.95
N LEU A 178 5.84 1.33 4.69
CA LEU A 178 5.33 0.04 4.24
C LEU A 178 6.34 -0.67 3.33
N SER A 179 6.61 -1.95 3.61
CA SER A 179 7.29 -2.86 2.69
C SER A 179 6.29 -3.85 2.10
N ILE A 180 6.07 -3.78 0.79
CA ILE A 180 5.28 -4.78 0.07
C ILE A 180 6.22 -5.92 -0.34
N CYS A 181 6.01 -7.10 0.22
CA CYS A 181 6.90 -8.25 0.10
C CYS A 181 6.29 -9.32 -0.80
N LEU A 182 6.88 -9.51 -1.98
CA LEU A 182 6.43 -10.43 -3.03
C LEU A 182 7.36 -11.64 -3.16
N PRO A 183 7.00 -12.82 -2.64
CA PRO A 183 7.65 -14.06 -3.03
C PRO A 183 7.15 -14.49 -4.41
N THR A 184 8.05 -14.92 -5.30
CA THR A 184 7.67 -15.38 -6.65
C THR A 184 8.50 -16.59 -7.09
N PHE A 185 7.91 -17.43 -7.95
CA PHE A 185 8.60 -18.55 -8.58
C PHE A 185 7.91 -18.95 -9.89
N ASN A 186 8.60 -18.80 -11.03
CA ASN A 186 8.13 -19.21 -12.36
C ASN A 186 6.73 -18.69 -12.74
N ARG A 187 6.45 -17.43 -12.42
CA ARG A 187 5.15 -16.78 -12.64
C ARG A 187 5.31 -15.40 -13.31
N ALA A 188 6.25 -15.28 -14.24
CA ALA A 188 6.58 -14.01 -14.90
C ALA A 188 5.36 -13.15 -15.33
N PRO A 189 4.32 -13.67 -16.00
CA PRO A 189 3.17 -12.85 -16.40
C PRO A 189 2.34 -12.31 -15.21
N HIS A 190 2.18 -13.10 -14.15
CA HIS A 190 1.46 -12.67 -12.95
C HIS A 190 2.26 -11.60 -12.22
N LEU A 191 3.57 -11.82 -12.05
CA LEU A 191 4.46 -10.83 -11.44
C LEU A 191 4.44 -9.49 -12.18
N GLU A 192 4.51 -9.50 -13.52
CA GLU A 192 4.45 -8.28 -14.32
C GLU A 192 3.15 -7.51 -14.08
N HIS A 193 2.01 -8.20 -14.09
CA HIS A 193 0.71 -7.57 -13.83
C HIS A 193 0.59 -7.07 -12.38
N CYS A 194 1.11 -7.82 -11.40
CA CYS A 194 1.14 -7.41 -10.00
C CYS A 194 1.98 -6.15 -9.82
N LEU A 195 3.21 -6.13 -10.34
CA LEU A 195 4.08 -4.95 -10.29
C LEU A 195 3.45 -3.76 -11.00
N GLN A 196 2.82 -3.97 -12.16
CA GLN A 196 2.09 -2.91 -12.85
C GLN A 196 0.97 -2.33 -11.97
N SER A 197 0.14 -3.17 -11.35
CA SER A 197 -0.96 -2.74 -10.48
C SER A 197 -0.50 -1.94 -9.25
N ILE A 198 0.71 -2.23 -8.74
CA ILE A 198 1.35 -1.51 -7.65
C ILE A 198 1.87 -0.16 -8.16
N TYR A 199 2.72 -0.19 -9.20
CA TYR A 199 3.45 0.99 -9.67
C TYR A 199 2.59 2.03 -10.39
N ASP A 200 1.46 1.62 -10.96
CA ASP A 200 0.46 2.57 -11.48
C ASP A 200 -0.15 3.46 -10.39
N GLN A 201 -0.13 3.00 -9.13
CA GLN A 201 -0.64 3.76 -8.00
C GLN A 201 0.46 4.53 -7.27
N ILE A 202 1.64 3.92 -7.10
CA ILE A 202 2.67 4.45 -6.19
C ILE A 202 3.82 5.15 -6.90
N GLY A 203 4.23 4.73 -8.09
CA GLY A 203 5.51 5.18 -8.68
C GLY A 203 6.68 5.10 -7.69
N ASP A 204 7.51 6.14 -7.61
CA ASP A 204 8.64 6.28 -6.67
C ASP A 204 8.21 6.81 -5.27
N HIS A 205 7.09 6.33 -4.74
CA HIS A 205 6.55 6.78 -3.45
C HIS A 205 7.55 6.56 -2.29
N GLU A 206 8.03 7.62 -1.64
CA GLU A 206 9.08 7.51 -0.60
C GLU A 206 8.65 6.77 0.68
N LEU A 207 7.34 6.66 0.95
CA LEU A 207 6.84 5.88 2.10
C LEU A 207 6.68 4.38 1.83
N ILE A 208 6.90 3.90 0.60
CA ILE A 208 6.68 2.50 0.23
C ILE A 208 7.95 1.95 -0.39
N GLU A 209 8.37 0.76 0.03
CA GLU A 209 9.29 -0.09 -0.74
C GLU A 209 8.57 -1.34 -1.25
N VAL A 210 9.02 -1.85 -2.38
CA VAL A 210 8.56 -3.10 -2.98
C VAL A 210 9.74 -4.05 -3.05
N ILE A 211 9.59 -5.25 -2.49
CA ILE A 211 10.65 -6.27 -2.44
C ILE A 211 10.17 -7.52 -3.13
N VAL A 212 10.82 -7.90 -4.23
CA VAL A 212 10.59 -9.18 -4.91
C VAL A 212 11.67 -10.17 -4.51
N SER A 213 11.26 -11.30 -3.96
CA SER A 213 12.11 -12.46 -3.67
C SER A 213 11.82 -13.59 -4.65
N ASP A 214 12.67 -13.71 -5.67
CA ASP A 214 12.59 -14.74 -6.70
C ASP A 214 13.25 -16.05 -6.23
N ASN A 215 12.46 -17.11 -6.21
CA ASN A 215 12.86 -18.42 -5.71
C ASN A 215 13.63 -19.27 -6.73
N ALA A 216 14.64 -18.68 -7.38
CA ALA A 216 15.43 -19.27 -8.45
C ALA A 216 14.62 -19.62 -9.71
N SER A 217 13.75 -18.71 -10.16
CA SER A 217 12.98 -18.86 -11.39
C SER A 217 13.86 -19.05 -12.62
N THR A 218 13.31 -19.75 -13.60
CA THR A 218 13.96 -20.10 -14.88
C THR A 218 13.28 -19.44 -16.09
N ASP A 219 12.16 -18.74 -15.85
CA ASP A 219 11.42 -17.96 -16.85
C ASP A 219 11.88 -16.50 -16.89
N ALA A 220 11.06 -15.62 -17.48
CA ALA A 220 11.36 -14.18 -17.63
C ALA A 220 11.28 -13.35 -16.33
N THR A 221 11.07 -13.99 -15.17
CA THR A 221 10.90 -13.31 -13.87
C THR A 221 12.04 -12.34 -13.56
N ALA A 222 13.30 -12.77 -13.79
CA ALA A 222 14.47 -11.93 -13.51
C ALA A 222 14.55 -10.69 -14.42
N GLU A 223 14.17 -10.83 -15.69
CA GLU A 223 14.15 -9.72 -16.65
C GLU A 223 13.13 -8.67 -16.23
N ILE A 224 11.90 -9.11 -15.91
CA ILE A 224 10.80 -8.24 -15.47
C ILE A 224 11.19 -7.51 -14.19
N ALA A 225 11.64 -8.23 -13.16
CA ALA A 225 11.98 -7.62 -11.88
C ALA A 225 13.15 -6.62 -12.01
N THR A 226 14.16 -6.93 -12.83
CA THR A 226 15.28 -6.01 -13.11
C THR A 226 14.81 -4.75 -13.82
N ARG A 227 13.87 -4.86 -14.77
CA ARG A 227 13.30 -3.71 -15.48
C ARG A 227 12.60 -2.75 -14.52
N TYR A 228 11.75 -3.26 -13.62
CA TYR A 228 11.12 -2.44 -12.59
C TYR A 228 12.15 -1.85 -11.61
N ALA A 229 13.14 -2.63 -11.19
CA ALA A 229 14.21 -2.15 -10.30
C ALA A 229 15.11 -1.07 -10.92
N SER A 230 15.26 -1.06 -12.25
CA SER A 230 15.98 0.00 -12.97
C SER A 230 15.16 1.28 -13.12
N ARG A 231 13.83 1.17 -13.08
CA ARG A 231 12.90 2.28 -13.27
C ARG A 231 12.52 2.96 -11.96
N TYR A 232 12.38 2.19 -10.87
CA TYR A 232 11.90 2.68 -9.59
C TYR A 232 12.93 2.44 -8.48
N SER A 233 13.31 3.53 -7.83
CA SER A 233 14.31 3.57 -6.75
C SER A 233 13.86 2.85 -5.47
N ASN A 234 12.55 2.70 -5.30
CA ASN A 234 11.93 2.02 -4.16
C ASN A 234 11.71 0.51 -4.38
N MET A 235 12.24 -0.05 -5.47
CA MET A 235 12.17 -1.48 -5.78
C MET A 235 13.45 -2.21 -5.38
N LYS A 236 13.31 -3.36 -4.74
CA LYS A 236 14.41 -4.26 -4.42
C LYS A 236 14.13 -5.65 -4.97
N TYR A 237 15.01 -6.12 -5.87
CA TYR A 237 14.97 -7.48 -6.38
C TYR A 237 16.05 -8.34 -5.73
N VAL A 238 15.66 -9.50 -5.18
CA VAL A 238 16.57 -10.50 -4.61
C VAL A 238 16.22 -11.86 -5.20
N ARG A 239 17.22 -12.56 -5.72
CA ARG A 239 17.08 -13.91 -6.26
C ARG A 239 17.80 -14.93 -5.39
N ASN A 240 17.14 -16.05 -5.09
CA ASN A 240 17.76 -17.20 -4.43
C ASN A 240 18.66 -17.97 -5.40
N GLU A 241 19.72 -18.60 -4.89
CA GLU A 241 20.60 -19.45 -5.69
C GLU A 241 19.89 -20.73 -6.14
N GLU A 242 19.01 -21.26 -5.29
CA GLU A 242 18.18 -22.44 -5.54
C GLU A 242 16.75 -22.22 -5.04
N ASN A 243 15.82 -23.07 -5.46
CA ASN A 243 14.44 -23.04 -4.97
C ASN A 243 14.42 -23.61 -3.54
N ILE A 244 14.15 -22.75 -2.55
CA ILE A 244 14.12 -23.10 -1.13
C ILE A 244 12.71 -23.48 -0.62
N GLY A 245 11.73 -23.58 -1.52
CA GLY A 245 10.31 -23.76 -1.20
C GLY A 245 9.57 -22.45 -0.91
N GLY A 246 8.23 -22.50 -0.94
CA GLY A 246 7.37 -21.32 -0.80
C GLY A 246 7.45 -20.66 0.58
N ASP A 247 7.25 -21.43 1.65
CA ASP A 247 7.25 -20.93 3.03
C ASP A 247 8.60 -20.30 3.43
N PRO A 248 9.77 -20.93 3.13
CA PRO A 248 11.07 -20.27 3.31
C PRO A 248 11.28 -19.00 2.49
N ASN A 249 10.72 -18.92 1.27
CA ASN A 249 10.82 -17.72 0.44
C ASN A 249 9.92 -16.57 0.97
N ILE A 250 8.71 -16.88 1.45
CA ILE A 250 7.82 -15.93 2.16
C ILE A 250 8.55 -15.35 3.38
N PHE A 251 9.15 -16.22 4.20
CA PHE A 251 9.89 -15.80 5.38
C PHE A 251 11.13 -14.96 5.02
N ARG A 252 11.85 -15.33 3.95
CA ARG A 252 13.00 -14.58 3.47
C ARG A 252 12.62 -13.16 3.06
N VAL A 253 11.59 -12.99 2.21
CA VAL A 253 11.19 -11.67 1.72
C VAL A 253 10.75 -10.76 2.87
N MET A 254 10.02 -11.31 3.84
CA MET A 254 9.59 -10.59 5.03
C MET A 254 10.78 -10.10 5.88
N ASN A 255 11.87 -10.87 5.98
CA ASN A 255 13.08 -10.46 6.70
C ASN A 255 13.93 -9.42 5.95
N LEU A 256 13.70 -9.21 4.65
CA LEU A 256 14.37 -8.17 3.88
C LEU A 256 13.74 -6.78 4.07
N ALA A 257 12.48 -6.74 4.49
CA ALA A 257 11.68 -5.53 4.72
C ALA A 257 12.32 -4.57 5.72
N GLN A 258 12.36 -3.28 5.40
CA GLN A 258 12.85 -2.19 6.26
C GLN A 258 11.76 -1.25 6.75
N GLY A 259 10.54 -1.38 6.25
CA GLY A 259 9.43 -0.51 6.57
C GLY A 259 8.80 -0.78 7.93
N THR A 260 8.17 0.23 8.52
CA THR A 260 7.47 0.12 9.81
C THR A 260 6.43 -1.01 9.80
N PHE A 261 5.76 -1.19 8.66
CA PHE A 261 4.83 -2.29 8.40
C PHE A 261 5.34 -3.20 7.29
N VAL A 262 5.19 -4.50 7.49
CA VAL A 262 5.53 -5.53 6.52
C VAL A 262 4.24 -6.13 5.98
N LYS A 263 4.00 -5.95 4.68
CA LYS A 263 2.85 -6.53 4.00
C LYS A 263 3.31 -7.68 3.12
N LEU A 264 2.72 -8.85 3.31
CA LEU A 264 2.89 -9.95 2.35
C LEU A 264 1.95 -9.74 1.16
N GLN A 265 2.39 -10.15 -0.02
CA GLN A 265 1.66 -9.98 -1.28
C GLN A 265 1.94 -11.15 -2.21
N GLY A 266 0.90 -11.87 -2.61
CA GLY A 266 0.97 -12.86 -3.69
C GLY A 266 1.24 -12.19 -5.04
N ASP A 267 2.05 -12.84 -5.86
CA ASP A 267 2.39 -12.37 -7.21
C ASP A 267 1.22 -12.51 -8.21
N ASP A 268 0.16 -13.21 -7.81
CA ASP A 268 -1.09 -13.46 -8.55
C ASP A 268 -2.30 -12.65 -8.03
N ASP A 269 -2.05 -11.72 -7.10
CA ASP A 269 -3.03 -10.78 -6.56
C ASP A 269 -2.73 -9.36 -7.07
N PHE A 270 -3.71 -8.70 -7.68
CA PHE A 270 -3.54 -7.39 -8.33
C PHE A 270 -4.35 -6.32 -7.62
N TYR A 271 -3.71 -5.20 -7.28
CA TYR A 271 -4.38 -4.11 -6.58
C TYR A 271 -5.41 -3.41 -7.45
N VAL A 272 -6.59 -3.15 -6.88
CA VAL A 272 -7.59 -2.25 -7.45
C VAL A 272 -7.12 -0.80 -7.26
N GLU A 273 -7.38 0.07 -8.24
CA GLU A 273 -6.98 1.47 -8.22
C GLU A 273 -7.48 2.20 -6.97
N GLY A 274 -6.61 3.02 -6.36
CA GLY A 274 -6.92 3.85 -5.18
C GLY A 274 -6.84 3.13 -3.83
N THR A 275 -6.59 1.82 -3.83
CA THR A 275 -6.62 1.03 -2.58
C THR A 275 -5.34 1.14 -1.76
N LEU A 276 -4.16 1.34 -2.39
CA LEU A 276 -2.89 1.49 -1.67
C LEU A 276 -2.86 2.76 -0.80
N ASN A 277 -3.41 3.88 -1.28
CA ASN A 277 -3.53 5.10 -0.48
C ASN A 277 -4.47 4.90 0.73
N ALA A 278 -5.58 4.18 0.55
CA ALA A 278 -6.48 3.84 1.65
C ALA A 278 -5.78 2.98 2.70
N LEU A 279 -4.96 2.02 2.28
CA LEU A 279 -4.15 1.21 3.19
C LEU A 279 -3.16 2.07 3.98
N LEU A 280 -2.41 2.98 3.32
CA LEU A 280 -1.50 3.89 4.02
C LEU A 280 -2.22 4.71 5.11
N HIS A 281 -3.44 5.17 4.83
CA HIS A 281 -4.25 5.90 5.81
C HIS A 281 -4.64 5.03 7.02
N VAL A 282 -4.96 3.74 6.80
CA VAL A 282 -5.26 2.79 7.89
C VAL A 282 -4.02 2.54 8.74
N LEU A 283 -2.85 2.32 8.11
CA LEU A 283 -1.58 2.10 8.81
C LEU A 283 -1.17 3.31 9.64
N HIS A 284 -1.44 4.51 9.14
CA HIS A 284 -1.22 5.75 9.90
C HIS A 284 -2.17 5.85 11.11
N SER A 285 -3.47 5.66 10.87
CA SER A 285 -4.51 5.86 11.90
C SER A 285 -4.52 4.77 12.99
N HIS A 286 -3.95 3.60 12.71
CA HIS A 286 -3.93 2.44 13.62
C HIS A 286 -2.50 1.94 13.83
N SER A 287 -1.56 2.88 13.96
CA SER A 287 -0.13 2.58 14.05
C SER A 287 0.27 1.78 15.31
N ASP A 288 -0.61 1.75 16.31
CA ASP A 288 -0.44 1.00 17.55
C ASP A 288 -0.81 -0.50 17.43
N CYS A 289 -1.50 -0.90 16.37
CA CYS A 289 -1.88 -2.30 16.13
C CYS A 289 -0.67 -3.13 15.66
N GLY A 290 -0.52 -4.33 16.22
CA GLY A 290 0.53 -5.28 15.81
C GLY A 290 0.21 -5.94 14.46
N ILE A 291 -1.07 -6.02 14.12
CA ILE A 291 -1.59 -6.63 12.89
C ILE A 291 -2.64 -5.72 12.27
N VAL A 292 -2.58 -5.58 10.94
CA VAL A 292 -3.69 -5.07 10.14
C VAL A 292 -4.10 -6.15 9.14
N GLN A 293 -5.33 -6.63 9.28
CA GLN A 293 -5.92 -7.65 8.41
C GLN A 293 -6.75 -6.99 7.32
N VAL A 294 -6.45 -7.27 6.05
CA VAL A 294 -7.22 -6.83 4.89
C VAL A 294 -8.15 -7.95 4.44
N PHE A 295 -9.47 -7.78 4.59
CA PHE A 295 -10.42 -8.78 4.09
C PHE A 295 -10.62 -8.66 2.60
N VAL A 296 -10.49 -9.81 1.94
CA VAL A 296 -10.43 -9.92 0.48
C VAL A 296 -11.78 -10.26 -0.15
N ARG A 297 -12.78 -10.64 0.66
CA ARG A 297 -14.10 -11.10 0.19
C ARG A 297 -15.27 -10.19 0.59
N ASN A 298 -15.07 -9.32 1.57
CA ASN A 298 -16.12 -8.42 2.05
C ASN A 298 -15.68 -6.98 1.78
N GLY A 299 -16.57 -6.21 1.14
CA GLY A 299 -16.30 -4.85 0.67
C GLY A 299 -17.21 -3.82 1.30
N ASP A 300 -17.67 -4.04 2.54
CA ASP A 300 -18.55 -3.08 3.22
C ASP A 300 -17.82 -1.81 3.69
N GLY A 301 -16.50 -1.73 3.48
CA GLY A 301 -15.65 -0.58 3.76
C GLY A 301 -15.38 -0.36 5.25
N ARG A 302 -15.83 -1.26 6.13
CA ARG A 302 -15.66 -1.10 7.57
C ARG A 302 -14.20 -1.26 7.98
N ILE A 303 -13.74 -0.32 8.79
CA ILE A 303 -12.47 -0.39 9.50
C ILE A 303 -12.78 -0.40 10.98
N TRP A 304 -12.27 -1.39 11.71
CA TRP A 304 -12.50 -1.52 13.14
C TRP A 304 -11.32 -2.21 13.82
N THR A 305 -11.18 -2.00 15.12
CA THR A 305 -10.09 -2.58 15.93
C THR A 305 -10.62 -3.56 16.97
N GLY A 306 -9.79 -4.53 17.31
CA GLY A 306 -10.05 -5.49 18.36
C GLY A 306 -8.78 -5.80 19.16
N THR A 307 -8.96 -6.56 20.22
CA THR A 307 -7.86 -6.93 21.14
C THR A 307 -7.96 -8.40 21.52
N GLY A 308 -6.83 -9.11 21.44
CA GLY A 308 -6.65 -10.48 21.91
C GLY A 308 -6.88 -11.55 20.84
N MET A 309 -6.30 -12.72 21.07
CA MET A 309 -6.28 -13.84 20.10
C MET A 309 -7.66 -14.40 19.80
N SER A 310 -8.53 -14.59 20.80
CA SER A 310 -9.88 -15.12 20.57
C SER A 310 -10.72 -14.18 19.71
N ALA A 311 -10.64 -12.86 19.96
CA ALA A 311 -11.32 -11.86 19.15
C ALA A 311 -10.76 -11.80 17.72
N TYR A 312 -9.44 -11.93 17.57
CA TYR A 312 -8.81 -11.98 16.25
C TYR A 312 -9.21 -13.25 15.48
N LEU A 313 -9.28 -14.40 16.16
CA LEU A 313 -9.71 -15.66 15.57
C LEU A 313 -11.18 -15.60 15.11
N ASP A 314 -12.06 -15.06 15.95
CA ASP A 314 -13.46 -14.86 15.59
C ASP A 314 -13.63 -13.95 14.38
N ALA A 315 -12.81 -12.89 14.32
CA ALA A 315 -12.79 -11.95 13.21
C ALA A 315 -12.34 -12.60 11.91
N THR A 316 -11.20 -13.30 11.92
CA THR A 316 -10.45 -13.68 10.73
C THR A 316 -10.60 -15.14 10.32
N SER A 317 -10.77 -16.05 11.27
CA SER A 317 -10.81 -17.50 11.03
C SER A 317 -9.62 -17.92 10.13
N ILE A 318 -9.84 -18.89 9.25
CA ILE A 318 -8.83 -19.38 8.30
C ILE A 318 -8.35 -18.33 7.31
N TYR A 319 -9.09 -17.22 7.12
CA TYR A 319 -8.70 -16.18 6.16
C TYR A 319 -7.42 -15.42 6.59
N ALA A 320 -7.03 -15.48 7.86
CA ALA A 320 -5.72 -14.98 8.33
C ALA A 320 -4.52 -15.71 7.70
N THR A 321 -4.74 -16.83 7.01
CA THR A 321 -3.69 -17.56 6.30
C THR A 321 -3.38 -17.01 4.90
N PHE A 322 -4.29 -16.21 4.34
CA PHE A 322 -4.15 -15.67 2.99
C PHE A 322 -3.10 -14.57 2.93
N ILE A 323 -1.96 -14.82 2.28
CA ILE A 323 -0.77 -13.96 2.42
C ILE A 323 -1.04 -12.48 2.11
N SER A 324 -1.81 -12.17 1.07
CA SER A 324 -2.06 -10.77 0.67
C SER A 324 -2.96 -9.99 1.63
N SER A 325 -3.62 -10.70 2.56
CA SER A 325 -4.44 -10.08 3.61
C SER A 325 -3.65 -9.57 4.81
N ILE A 326 -2.35 -9.88 4.90
CA ILE A 326 -1.59 -9.75 6.13
C ILE A 326 -0.67 -8.55 6.07
N VAL A 327 -0.80 -7.65 7.05
CA VAL A 327 0.17 -6.61 7.36
C VAL A 327 0.59 -6.72 8.82
N LEU A 328 1.90 -6.81 9.06
CA LEU A 328 2.50 -6.97 10.39
C LEU A 328 3.30 -5.74 10.76
N ARG A 329 3.21 -5.30 12.01
CA ARG A 329 4.10 -4.27 12.53
C ARG A 329 5.50 -4.86 12.74
N ARG A 330 6.49 -4.31 12.05
CA ARG A 330 7.87 -4.86 12.04
C ARG A 330 8.47 -4.90 13.45
N GLU A 331 8.23 -3.86 14.24
CA GLU A 331 8.74 -3.76 15.61
C GLU A 331 8.29 -4.94 16.49
N ASP A 332 7.07 -5.46 16.29
CA ASP A 332 6.55 -6.60 17.04
C ASP A 332 7.02 -7.91 16.43
N LEU A 333 7.10 -7.99 15.10
CA LEU A 333 7.65 -9.14 14.39
C LEU A 333 9.08 -9.48 14.83
N VAL A 334 9.96 -8.49 15.00
CA VAL A 334 11.36 -8.72 15.41
C VAL A 334 11.52 -9.12 16.87
N LYS A 335 10.48 -8.97 17.71
CA LYS A 335 10.50 -9.37 19.12
C LYS A 335 10.18 -10.86 19.31
N ILE A 336 9.67 -11.54 18.27
CA ILE A 336 9.34 -12.97 18.32
C ILE A 336 10.62 -13.78 18.52
N LYS A 337 10.62 -14.67 19.52
CA LYS A 337 11.81 -15.46 19.91
C LYS A 337 12.13 -16.57 18.90
N GLU A 338 11.12 -17.25 18.39
CA GLU A 338 11.26 -18.41 17.50
C GLU A 338 10.50 -18.22 16.18
N PRO A 339 10.83 -17.20 15.37
CA PRO A 339 10.04 -16.81 14.19
C PRO A 339 10.00 -17.87 13.07
N ALA A 340 10.83 -18.90 13.16
CA ALA A 340 10.89 -20.01 12.21
C ALA A 340 10.26 -21.32 12.74
N LEU A 341 9.58 -21.30 13.90
CA LEU A 341 9.05 -22.49 14.56
C LEU A 341 8.12 -23.31 13.63
N PHE A 342 7.37 -22.64 12.74
CA PHE A 342 6.42 -23.26 11.82
C PHE A 342 6.79 -23.07 10.33
N LEU A 343 8.06 -22.77 10.01
CA LEU A 343 8.55 -22.38 8.66
C LEU A 343 8.35 -23.42 7.53
N ARG A 344 7.88 -24.62 7.83
CA ARG A 344 7.58 -25.65 6.84
C ARG A 344 6.15 -26.18 6.95
N SER A 345 5.29 -25.43 7.65
CA SER A 345 3.88 -25.74 7.78
C SER A 345 3.05 -25.20 6.61
N SER A 346 3.63 -24.31 5.77
CA SER A 346 2.94 -23.48 4.77
C SER A 346 2.15 -22.29 5.35
N PHE A 347 2.03 -22.22 6.69
CA PHE A 347 1.31 -21.18 7.40
C PHE A 347 2.18 -20.52 8.48
N ASN A 348 3.49 -20.40 8.29
CA ASN A 348 4.35 -19.72 9.27
C ASN A 348 3.89 -18.27 9.52
N GLN A 349 3.35 -17.59 8.51
CA GLN A 349 2.73 -16.27 8.63
C GLN A 349 1.55 -16.24 9.63
N LEU A 350 0.80 -17.34 9.78
CA LEU A 350 -0.24 -17.45 10.82
C LEU A 350 0.39 -17.52 12.21
N TYR A 351 1.41 -18.36 12.39
CA TYR A 351 2.13 -18.44 13.66
C TYR A 351 2.69 -17.06 14.08
N LEU A 352 3.29 -16.33 13.14
CA LEU A 352 3.84 -15.00 13.41
C LEU A 352 2.77 -13.99 13.87
N GLN A 353 1.57 -14.04 13.29
CA GLN A 353 0.43 -13.22 13.72
C GLN A 353 0.08 -13.50 15.18
N TYR A 354 -0.14 -14.77 15.55
CA TYR A 354 -0.48 -15.11 16.93
C TYR A 354 0.67 -14.86 17.91
N ALA A 355 1.93 -15.03 17.50
CA ALA A 355 3.08 -14.68 18.32
C ALA A 355 3.17 -13.16 18.58
N ILE A 356 2.79 -12.31 17.61
CA ILE A 356 2.65 -10.86 17.83
C ILE A 356 1.55 -10.59 18.85
N LEU A 357 0.40 -11.27 18.75
CA LEU A 357 -0.75 -11.06 19.64
C LEU A 357 -0.49 -11.45 21.11
N GLU A 358 0.55 -12.23 21.42
CA GLU A 358 0.98 -12.49 22.79
C GLU A 358 1.48 -11.23 23.50
N GLU A 359 2.23 -10.38 22.78
CA GLU A 359 2.90 -9.21 23.35
C GLU A 359 2.17 -7.90 22.97
N ASN A 360 1.66 -7.81 21.74
CA ASN A 360 0.82 -6.71 21.26
C ASN A 360 -0.56 -7.26 20.83
N PRO A 361 -1.55 -7.29 21.74
CA PRO A 361 -2.83 -7.92 21.47
C PRO A 361 -3.74 -7.10 20.53
N LYS A 362 -3.35 -5.88 20.13
CA LYS A 362 -4.18 -5.00 19.31
C LYS A 362 -4.08 -5.35 17.83
N PHE A 363 -5.23 -5.43 17.17
CA PHE A 363 -5.31 -5.61 15.73
C PHE A 363 -6.33 -4.68 15.10
N CYS A 364 -6.16 -4.41 13.82
CA CYS A 364 -7.11 -3.68 12.98
C CYS A 364 -7.61 -4.57 11.85
N VAL A 365 -8.88 -4.45 11.51
CA VAL A 365 -9.51 -5.13 10.39
C VAL A 365 -9.99 -4.07 9.39
N MET A 366 -9.50 -4.17 8.16
CA MET A 366 -9.91 -3.36 7.02
C MET A 366 -10.72 -4.22 6.05
N ASN A 367 -12.01 -3.95 5.95
CA ASN A 367 -12.92 -4.69 5.10
C ASN A 367 -13.08 -4.02 3.72
N SER A 368 -12.07 -4.18 2.88
CA SER A 368 -11.98 -3.48 1.58
C SER A 368 -11.60 -4.46 0.49
N SER A 369 -12.34 -4.42 -0.62
CA SER A 369 -12.05 -5.22 -1.82
C SER A 369 -10.81 -4.66 -2.53
N MET A 370 -9.63 -4.97 -1.98
CA MET A 370 -8.36 -4.40 -2.45
C MET A 370 -7.79 -5.10 -3.67
N PHE A 371 -8.21 -6.33 -3.97
CA PHE A 371 -7.55 -7.18 -4.95
C PHE A 371 -8.51 -7.76 -5.98
N THR A 372 -8.00 -7.94 -7.18
CA THR A 372 -8.49 -8.90 -8.18
C THR A 372 -7.49 -10.06 -8.26
N TYR A 373 -7.93 -11.23 -8.70
CA TYR A 373 -7.13 -12.47 -8.63
C TYR A 373 -6.87 -13.01 -10.03
N GLY A 374 -5.64 -13.45 -10.29
CA GLY A 374 -5.26 -14.12 -11.53
C GLY A 374 -5.82 -15.55 -11.65
N GLY A 375 -6.20 -16.17 -10.54
CA GLY A 375 -6.74 -17.53 -10.50
C GLY A 375 -5.67 -18.58 -10.86
N GLY A 376 -4.74 -18.81 -9.94
CA GLY A 376 -3.72 -19.86 -10.07
C GLY A 376 -4.12 -21.19 -9.42
N SER A 377 -3.57 -22.30 -9.92
CA SER A 377 -3.61 -23.60 -9.24
C SER A 377 -2.63 -23.62 -8.08
N SER A 378 -3.03 -24.23 -6.97
CA SER A 378 -2.18 -24.44 -5.80
C SER A 378 -1.38 -25.73 -5.98
N GLU A 379 -0.27 -25.64 -6.70
CA GLU A 379 0.67 -26.75 -6.85
C GLU A 379 1.60 -26.88 -5.64
N GLY A 380 1.96 -28.12 -5.29
CA GLY A 380 3.06 -28.39 -4.34
C GLY A 380 2.67 -28.68 -2.89
N TYR A 381 1.37 -28.75 -2.56
CA TYR A 381 0.92 -29.19 -1.23
C TYR A 381 -0.39 -29.98 -1.26
N ASN A 382 -0.61 -30.83 -0.24
CA ASN A 382 -1.88 -31.51 -0.05
C ASN A 382 -2.86 -30.62 0.75
N PHE A 383 -4.03 -30.36 0.17
CA PHE A 383 -5.03 -29.46 0.73
C PHE A 383 -5.52 -29.91 2.12
N GLY A 384 -5.80 -31.21 2.30
CA GLY A 384 -6.26 -31.76 3.57
C GLY A 384 -5.20 -31.63 4.67
N GLU A 385 -3.95 -31.96 4.36
CA GLU A 385 -2.82 -31.83 5.29
C GLU A 385 -2.64 -30.39 5.77
N ILE A 386 -2.65 -29.41 4.87
CA ILE A 386 -2.47 -28.01 5.26
C ILE A 386 -3.61 -27.53 6.17
N ILE A 387 -4.86 -27.80 5.80
CA ILE A 387 -6.01 -27.27 6.56
C ILE A 387 -6.19 -28.01 7.89
N PHE A 388 -6.00 -29.32 7.93
CA PHE A 388 -6.27 -30.10 9.14
C PHE A 388 -5.04 -30.22 10.03
N HIS A 389 -3.84 -30.36 9.48
CA HIS A 389 -2.62 -30.48 10.28
C HIS A 389 -1.97 -29.12 10.58
N SER A 390 -1.56 -28.38 9.56
CA SER A 390 -0.80 -27.14 9.74
C SER A 390 -1.60 -26.06 10.48
N TYR A 391 -2.82 -25.76 10.03
CA TYR A 391 -3.64 -24.72 10.65
C TYR A 391 -3.97 -25.06 12.12
N GLN A 392 -4.42 -26.30 12.39
CA GLN A 392 -4.82 -26.71 13.73
C GLN A 392 -3.63 -26.77 14.68
N SER A 393 -2.46 -27.29 14.25
CA SER A 393 -1.27 -27.38 15.09
C SER A 393 -0.75 -26.00 15.54
N ILE A 394 -0.85 -24.98 14.66
CA ILE A 394 -0.51 -23.60 15.01
C ILE A 394 -1.48 -23.06 16.07
N LEU A 395 -2.80 -23.21 15.89
CA LEU A 395 -3.76 -22.72 16.89
C LEU A 395 -3.60 -23.44 18.23
N GLN A 396 -3.36 -24.75 18.22
CA GLN A 396 -3.10 -25.54 19.42
C GLN A 396 -1.89 -25.04 20.21
N HIS A 397 -0.84 -24.57 19.53
CA HIS A 397 0.35 -24.01 20.16
C HIS A 397 0.05 -22.81 21.08
N PHE A 398 -1.04 -22.08 20.82
CA PHE A 398 -1.45 -20.90 21.60
C PHE A 398 -2.54 -21.18 22.64
N ILE A 399 -2.98 -22.44 22.80
CA ILE A 399 -3.91 -22.81 23.87
C ILE A 399 -3.22 -22.60 25.23
N GLY A 400 -3.85 -21.81 26.09
CA GLY A 400 -3.28 -21.39 27.38
C GLY A 400 -2.31 -20.21 27.31
N ARG A 401 -2.06 -19.67 26.10
CA ARG A 401 -1.20 -18.48 25.85
C ARG A 401 -1.98 -17.28 25.29
N GLY A 402 -3.29 -17.43 25.15
CA GLY A 402 -4.20 -16.40 24.63
C GLY A 402 -5.43 -17.00 23.98
N LEU A 403 -5.34 -18.24 23.48
CA LEU A 403 -6.49 -19.04 23.06
C LEU A 403 -6.93 -20.01 24.16
N THR A 404 -8.22 -20.34 24.16
CA THR A 404 -8.79 -21.41 24.99
C THR A 404 -9.04 -22.67 24.17
N MET A 405 -9.28 -23.80 24.84
CA MET A 405 -9.71 -25.03 24.16
C MET A 405 -11.07 -24.82 23.46
N ASP A 406 -11.97 -24.03 24.04
CA ASP A 406 -13.27 -23.73 23.45
C ASP A 406 -13.13 -22.91 22.15
N ASP A 407 -12.21 -21.94 22.11
CA ASP A 407 -11.88 -21.19 20.89
C ASP A 407 -11.41 -22.14 19.78
N PHE A 408 -10.49 -23.06 20.13
CA PHE A 408 -9.96 -24.04 19.19
C PHE A 408 -11.04 -24.99 18.66
N LEU A 409 -11.89 -25.55 19.53
CA LEU A 409 -12.95 -26.48 19.13
C LEU A 409 -14.01 -25.79 18.28
N LYS A 410 -14.38 -24.56 18.63
CA LYS A 410 -15.28 -23.72 17.83
C LYS A 410 -14.71 -23.48 16.43
N GLU A 411 -13.44 -23.08 16.34
CA GLU A 411 -12.79 -22.82 15.06
C GLU A 411 -12.60 -24.10 14.24
N LYS A 412 -12.21 -25.21 14.87
CA LYS A 412 -12.02 -26.51 14.20
C LYS A 412 -13.30 -26.96 13.49
N LYS A 413 -14.46 -26.75 14.11
CA LYS A 413 -15.78 -26.98 13.51
C LYS A 413 -16.08 -25.96 12.40
N ARG A 414 -15.87 -24.66 12.68
CA ARG A 414 -16.13 -23.57 11.74
C ARG A 414 -15.34 -23.75 10.44
N THR A 415 -14.03 -23.93 10.53
CA THR A 415 -13.13 -24.15 9.40
C THR A 415 -13.54 -25.39 8.58
N LEU A 416 -13.98 -26.48 9.21
CA LEU A 416 -14.44 -27.67 8.48
C LEU A 416 -15.65 -27.35 7.59
N PHE A 417 -16.71 -26.80 8.18
CA PHE A 417 -18.00 -26.64 7.49
C PHE A 417 -18.10 -25.38 6.63
N GLU A 418 -17.46 -24.28 7.04
CA GLU A 418 -17.54 -22.99 6.34
C GLU A 418 -16.45 -22.83 5.27
N TYR A 419 -15.38 -23.63 5.32
CA TYR A 419 -14.24 -23.50 4.39
C TYR A 419 -13.81 -24.82 3.76
N ALA A 420 -13.37 -25.81 4.55
CA ALA A 420 -12.70 -27.01 4.03
C ALA A 420 -13.62 -27.85 3.13
N LEU A 421 -14.83 -28.18 3.59
CA LEU A 421 -15.79 -28.98 2.82
C LEU A 421 -16.32 -28.23 1.58
N PRO A 422 -16.73 -26.95 1.66
CA PRO A 422 -17.11 -26.18 0.47
C PRO A 422 -15.98 -26.07 -0.57
N TRP A 423 -14.74 -25.86 -0.13
CA TRP A 423 -13.59 -25.75 -1.04
C TRP A 423 -13.21 -27.10 -1.66
N PHE A 424 -13.27 -28.18 -0.87
CA PHE A 424 -13.09 -29.54 -1.39
C PHE A 424 -14.14 -29.87 -2.46
N ASP A 425 -15.42 -29.57 -2.23
CA ASP A 425 -16.48 -29.71 -3.24
C ASP A 425 -16.17 -28.88 -4.50
N HIS A 426 -15.71 -27.64 -4.33
CA HIS A 426 -15.33 -26.77 -5.45
C HIS A 426 -14.19 -27.36 -6.29
N ILE A 427 -13.11 -27.83 -5.66
CA ILE A 427 -11.95 -28.44 -6.36
C ILE A 427 -12.42 -29.64 -7.18
N ILE A 428 -13.19 -30.54 -6.55
CA ILE A 428 -13.66 -31.77 -7.18
C ILE A 428 -14.62 -31.47 -8.34
N ARG A 429 -15.61 -30.58 -8.15
CA ARG A 429 -16.59 -30.24 -9.20
C ARG A 429 -15.99 -29.50 -10.38
N THR A 430 -15.05 -28.58 -10.13
CA THR A 430 -14.42 -27.77 -11.19
C THR A 430 -13.24 -28.46 -11.84
N LYS A 431 -12.78 -29.61 -11.29
CA LYS A 431 -11.56 -30.29 -11.70
C LYS A 431 -10.34 -29.35 -11.65
N MET A 432 -10.34 -28.45 -10.66
CA MET A 432 -9.22 -27.55 -10.42
C MET A 432 -7.98 -28.39 -10.10
N GLU A 433 -6.83 -27.99 -10.63
CA GLU A 433 -5.56 -28.61 -10.28
C GLU A 433 -5.23 -28.35 -8.80
N GLY A 434 -5.10 -29.44 -8.04
CA GLY A 434 -4.78 -29.43 -6.62
C GLY A 434 -4.65 -30.85 -6.08
N ASN A 435 -3.82 -31.05 -5.05
CA ASN A 435 -3.65 -32.35 -4.41
C ASN A 435 -4.66 -32.50 -3.27
N THR A 436 -5.69 -33.31 -3.50
CA THR A 436 -6.67 -33.74 -2.49
C THR A 436 -6.54 -35.23 -2.19
N ASP A 437 -5.39 -35.84 -2.47
CA ASP A 437 -5.16 -37.25 -2.23
C ASP A 437 -5.37 -37.56 -0.75
N ARG A 438 -6.03 -38.69 -0.46
CA ARG A 438 -6.28 -39.16 0.90
C ARG A 438 -7.07 -38.17 1.78
N PHE A 439 -7.81 -37.23 1.19
CA PHE A 439 -8.57 -36.24 1.97
C PHE A 439 -9.50 -36.87 3.02
N GLU A 440 -10.17 -37.99 2.67
CA GLU A 440 -11.00 -38.76 3.60
C GLU A 440 -10.17 -39.36 4.75
N ASP A 441 -9.02 -39.99 4.46
CA ASP A 441 -8.13 -40.54 5.51
C ASP A 441 -7.66 -39.44 6.48
N ILE A 442 -7.23 -38.29 5.93
CA ILE A 442 -6.74 -37.16 6.73
C ILE A 442 -7.88 -36.59 7.57
N TYR A 443 -9.09 -36.50 7.01
CA TYR A 443 -10.28 -36.11 7.75
C TYR A 443 -10.53 -37.06 8.95
N ILE A 444 -10.46 -38.37 8.72
CA ILE A 444 -10.64 -39.38 9.78
C ILE A 444 -9.61 -39.21 10.89
N ASP A 445 -8.34 -39.03 10.52
CA ASP A 445 -7.25 -38.87 11.49
C ASP A 445 -7.46 -37.66 12.42
N HIS A 446 -8.06 -36.58 11.90
CA HIS A 446 -8.25 -35.33 12.64
C HIS A 446 -9.62 -35.19 13.32
N TYR A 447 -10.67 -35.85 12.83
CA TYR A 447 -12.06 -35.61 13.24
C TYR A 447 -12.79 -36.82 13.82
N LYS A 448 -12.21 -38.03 13.85
CA LYS A 448 -12.89 -39.25 14.36
C LYS A 448 -13.49 -39.15 15.77
N ASP A 449 -12.91 -38.31 16.63
CA ASP A 449 -13.34 -38.15 18.02
C ASP A 449 -14.29 -36.94 18.21
N GLU A 450 -14.65 -36.23 17.13
CA GLU A 450 -15.50 -35.05 17.15
C GLU A 450 -17.00 -35.42 17.07
N PRO A 451 -17.90 -34.68 17.74
CA PRO A 451 -19.33 -35.00 17.77
C PRO A 451 -20.04 -34.85 16.41
N TYR A 452 -19.39 -34.21 15.44
CA TYR A 452 -19.88 -33.98 14.07
C TYR A 452 -19.10 -34.81 13.01
N TYR A 453 -18.38 -35.84 13.45
CA TYR A 453 -17.60 -36.73 12.58
C TYR A 453 -18.44 -37.39 11.47
N GLU A 454 -19.54 -38.04 11.84
CA GLU A 454 -20.41 -38.76 10.90
C GLU A 454 -21.05 -37.81 9.88
N GLU A 455 -21.33 -36.56 10.29
CA GLU A 455 -21.87 -35.53 9.40
C GLU A 455 -20.86 -35.13 8.32
N GLY A 456 -19.62 -34.83 8.72
CA GLY A 456 -18.56 -34.47 7.78
C GLY A 456 -18.19 -35.63 6.83
N LEU A 457 -18.11 -36.86 7.36
CA LEU A 457 -17.83 -38.05 6.53
C LEU A 457 -18.92 -38.28 5.48
N SER A 458 -20.20 -38.09 5.85
CA SER A 458 -21.33 -38.18 4.93
C SER A 458 -21.25 -37.14 3.79
N ILE A 459 -20.84 -35.90 4.12
CA ILE A 459 -20.63 -34.84 3.13
C ILE A 459 -19.49 -35.20 2.17
N ILE A 460 -18.34 -35.64 2.69
CA ILE A 460 -17.18 -36.04 1.87
C ILE A 460 -17.57 -37.16 0.89
N ALA A 461 -18.26 -38.20 1.39
CA ALA A 461 -18.74 -39.30 0.56
C ALA A 461 -19.73 -38.85 -0.52
N SER A 462 -20.57 -37.84 -0.24
CA SER A 462 -21.48 -37.24 -1.21
C SER A 462 -20.74 -36.49 -2.31
N ILE A 463 -19.71 -35.71 -1.96
CA ILE A 463 -18.87 -34.96 -2.90
C ILE A 463 -18.19 -35.93 -3.87
N LEU A 464 -17.53 -36.97 -3.34
CA LEU A 464 -16.81 -37.96 -4.13
C LEU A 464 -17.73 -38.74 -5.08
N LYS A 465 -18.97 -39.05 -4.67
CA LYS A 465 -19.97 -39.70 -5.53
C LYS A 465 -20.51 -38.80 -6.65
N SER A 466 -20.35 -37.49 -6.54
CA SER A 466 -20.84 -36.52 -7.52
C SER A 466 -19.84 -36.19 -8.65
N THR A 467 -18.70 -36.89 -8.67
CA THR A 467 -17.62 -36.80 -9.66
C THR A 467 -17.75 -37.93 -10.67
#